data_AF-A0AAD4IRR8-F1
#
_entry.id   AF-A0AAD4IRR8-F1
#
_cell.length_a   1.000
_cell.length_b   1.000
_cell.length_c   1.000
_cell.angle_alpha   90.00
_cell.angle_beta   90.00
_cell.angle_gamma   90.00
#
_symmetry.space_group_name_H-M   'P 1'
#
loop_
_entity.id
_entity.type
_entity.pdbx_description
1 polymer ?
#
loop_
_entity_poly.entity_id
_entity_poly.type
_entity_poly.pdbx_seq_one_letter_code
_entity_poly.pdbx_strand_id
1 'polypeptide(L)' 'MTPFAVNKGSSTPLTKCSPPVSGSTNAVLTISNFQKGGDGGGPSKCDNQYHSDDDTPVVAVSTTDGGRRCLNNITIS' A
#
# COMPACT_ATOMS: atom_id res chain seq x y z
N MET A 1 -4.12 -12.50 19.55
CA MET A 1 -3.87 -12.10 18.14
C MET A 1 -3.86 -13.35 17.31
N THR A 2 -4.95 -13.65 16.61
CA THR A 2 -5.01 -14.77 15.67
C THR A 2 -4.26 -14.37 14.40
N PRO A 3 -3.28 -15.17 13.93
CA PRO A 3 -2.71 -14.93 12.62
C PRO A 3 -3.80 -15.15 11.56
N PHE A 4 -3.90 -14.25 10.59
CA PHE A 4 -4.69 -14.51 9.38
C PHE A 4 -4.04 -15.72 8.66
N ALA A 5 -4.66 -16.89 8.81
CA ALA A 5 -4.27 -18.06 8.05
C ALA A 5 -4.72 -17.86 6.60
N VAL A 6 -3.76 -17.76 5.67
CA VAL A 6 -4.05 -17.87 4.24
C VAL A 6 -4.47 -19.32 3.98
N ASN A 7 -5.77 -19.57 3.91
CA ASN A 7 -6.31 -20.88 3.53
C ASN A 7 -5.89 -21.19 2.09
N LYS A 8 -5.15 -22.30 1.89
CA LYS A 8 -4.86 -22.86 0.57
C LYS A 8 -6.19 -23.17 -0.12
N GLY A 9 -6.64 -22.26 -1.00
CA GLY A 9 -7.93 -22.34 -1.69
C GLY A 9 -8.62 -20.99 -1.90
N SER A 10 -8.19 -19.92 -1.21
CA SER A 10 -8.66 -18.57 -1.51
C SER A 10 -7.92 -18.03 -2.72
N SER A 11 -8.48 -18.23 -3.92
CA SER A 11 -8.04 -17.52 -5.12
C SER A 11 -8.51 -16.07 -5.02
N THR A 12 -7.80 -15.24 -4.24
CA THR A 12 -7.96 -13.78 -4.33
C THR A 12 -7.71 -13.39 -5.78
N PRO A 13 -8.66 -12.74 -6.47
CA PRO A 13 -8.45 -12.30 -7.83
C PRO A 13 -7.18 -11.45 -7.88
N LEU A 14 -6.16 -11.92 -8.60
CA LEU A 14 -4.99 -11.11 -8.94
C LEU A 14 -5.45 -10.07 -9.96
N THR A 15 -6.10 -9.00 -9.50
CA THR A 15 -6.42 -7.85 -10.34
C THR A 15 -5.11 -7.17 -10.67
N LYS A 16 -4.53 -7.52 -11.82
CA LYS A 16 -3.33 -6.88 -12.37
C LYS A 16 -3.55 -5.39 -12.65
N CYS A 17 -4.80 -4.96 -12.72
CA CYS A 17 -5.21 -3.60 -13.03
C CYS A 17 -5.98 -2.96 -11.86
N SER A 18 -5.76 -1.66 -11.64
CA SER A 18 -6.60 -0.81 -10.79
C SER A 18 -7.67 -0.19 -11.68
N PRO A 19 -8.78 0.29 -11.09
CA PRO A 19 -9.69 1.18 -11.78
C PRO A 19 -8.97 2.38 -12.41
N PRO A 20 -9.56 2.98 -13.46
CA PRO A 20 -9.03 4.20 -14.05
C PRO A 20 -8.84 5.30 -13.01
N VAL A 21 -7.74 6.02 -13.11
CA VAL A 21 -7.45 7.17 -12.25
C VAL A 21 -8.06 8.42 -12.88
N SER A 22 -8.84 9.15 -12.10
CA SER A 22 -9.35 10.49 -12.43
C SER A 22 -8.81 11.54 -11.44
N GLY A 23 -9.21 12.80 -11.60
CA GLY A 23 -8.86 13.86 -10.64
C GLY A 23 -9.40 13.63 -9.22
N SER A 24 -10.41 12.76 -9.07
CA SER A 24 -10.92 12.27 -7.78
C SER A 24 -11.23 10.79 -7.90
N THR A 25 -10.27 9.96 -7.52
CA THR A 25 -10.35 8.51 -7.67
C THR A 25 -10.91 7.89 -6.39
N ASN A 26 -12.05 7.21 -6.49
CA ASN A 26 -12.59 6.45 -5.37
C ASN A 26 -11.67 5.29 -5.00
N ALA A 27 -11.33 5.16 -3.73
CA ALA A 27 -10.44 4.12 -3.21
C ALA A 27 -10.86 3.67 -1.82
N VAL A 28 -10.39 2.49 -1.41
CA VAL A 28 -10.52 2.00 -0.04
C VAL A 28 -9.21 2.27 0.69
N LEU A 29 -9.26 3.09 1.74
CA LEU A 29 -8.11 3.35 2.60
C LEU A 29 -7.99 2.23 3.64
N THR A 30 -6.83 1.59 3.67
CA THR A 30 -6.45 0.61 4.70
C THR A 30 -5.29 1.16 5.51
N ILE A 31 -5.29 0.93 6.83
CA ILE A 31 -4.21 1.36 7.72
C ILE A 31 -3.11 0.29 7.74
N SER A 32 -1.86 0.72 7.62
CA SER A 32 -0.69 -0.16 7.60
C SER A 32 0.48 0.52 8.32
N ASN A 33 1.32 -0.27 8.99
CA ASN A 33 2.53 0.20 9.66
C ASN A 33 3.75 0.01 8.73
N PHE A 34 4.45 1.11 8.45
CA PHE A 34 5.64 1.15 7.56
C PHE A 34 6.96 1.18 8.32
N GLN A 35 6.93 1.00 9.64
CA GLN A 35 8.08 0.97 10.52
C GLN A 35 8.80 -0.38 10.43
N LYS A 36 10.07 -0.38 10.84
CA LYS A 36 10.85 -1.62 10.92
C LYS A 36 10.26 -2.56 11.97
N GLY A 37 9.95 -3.78 11.56
CA GLY A 37 9.35 -4.78 12.43
C GLY A 37 7.83 -4.66 12.60
N GLY A 38 7.18 -3.74 11.87
CA GLY A 38 5.73 -3.67 11.76
C GLY A 38 5.15 -4.66 10.74
N ASP A 39 3.85 -4.52 10.48
CA ASP A 39 3.09 -5.44 9.61
C ASP A 39 3.42 -5.30 8.11
N GLY A 40 4.07 -4.19 7.72
CA GLY A 40 4.48 -3.92 6.33
C GLY A 40 5.57 -4.87 5.79
N GLY A 41 6.18 -5.67 6.66
CA GLY A 41 7.21 -6.64 6.31
C GLY A 41 8.54 -5.99 5.92
N GLY A 42 8.72 -5.72 4.63
CA GLY A 42 9.96 -5.17 4.07
C GLY A 42 9.97 -3.64 3.99
N PRO A 43 11.12 -3.04 3.63
CA PRO A 43 11.19 -1.60 3.36
C PRO A 43 10.31 -1.21 2.15
N SER A 44 9.90 0.06 2.12
CA SER A 44 9.09 0.64 1.04
C SER A 44 9.77 0.52 -0.32
N LYS A 45 9.02 0.09 -1.34
CA LYS A 45 9.56 -0.16 -2.69
C LYS A 45 10.19 1.06 -3.36
N CYS A 46 9.70 2.26 -3.07
CA CYS A 46 10.10 3.48 -3.78
C CYS A 46 11.48 3.99 -3.38
N ASP A 47 11.89 3.79 -2.13
CA ASP A 47 13.11 4.34 -1.55
C ASP A 47 13.95 3.32 -0.77
N ASN A 48 13.46 2.08 -0.63
CA ASN A 48 14.07 1.02 0.17
C ASN A 48 14.27 1.40 1.65
N GLN A 49 13.37 2.23 2.21
CA GLN A 49 13.42 2.66 3.60
C GLN A 49 12.18 2.24 4.40
N TYR A 50 12.34 2.19 5.72
CA TYR A 50 11.22 2.14 6.66
C TYR A 50 10.85 3.57 7.05
N HIS A 51 9.57 3.81 7.32
CA HIS A 51 9.04 5.13 7.66
C HIS A 51 8.39 5.09 9.03
N SER A 52 8.70 6.07 9.89
CA SER A 52 8.04 6.22 11.19
C SER A 52 6.63 6.75 11.02
N ASP A 53 5.70 6.26 11.85
CA ASP A 53 4.32 6.76 11.87
C ASP A 53 4.23 8.22 12.36
N ASP A 54 5.26 8.73 13.06
CA ASP A 54 5.29 10.06 13.67
C ASP A 54 5.86 11.17 12.76
N ASP A 55 6.56 10.83 11.68
CA ASP A 55 7.36 11.81 10.92
C ASP A 55 6.63 12.37 9.69
N THR A 56 6.35 11.51 8.72
CA THR A 56 5.77 11.90 7.43
C THR A 56 4.74 10.85 7.04
N PRO A 57 3.47 11.25 6.79
CA PRO A 57 2.46 10.31 6.33
C PRO A 57 2.86 9.70 4.99
N VAL A 58 2.97 8.37 4.96
CA VAL A 58 3.25 7.60 3.75
C VAL A 58 2.11 6.65 3.43
N VAL A 59 1.91 6.38 2.14
CA VAL A 59 0.85 5.50 1.65
C VAL A 59 1.42 4.53 0.62
N ALA A 60 0.92 3.30 0.63
CA ALA A 60 1.11 2.36 -0.46
C ALA A 60 -0.10 2.42 -1.40
N VAL A 61 0.16 2.49 -2.70
CA VAL A 61 -0.87 2.44 -3.74
C VAL A 61 -0.86 1.05 -4.39
N SER A 62 -2.05 0.55 -4.75
CA SER A 62 -2.19 -0.71 -5.49
C SER A 62 -1.37 -0.67 -6.79
N THR A 63 -0.90 -1.86 -7.21
CA THR A 63 0.24 -2.23 -8.08
C THR A 63 0.33 -1.60 -9.49
N THR A 64 -0.41 -0.56 -9.82
CA THR A 64 -0.92 -0.35 -11.19
C THR A 64 -0.24 0.74 -11.97
N ASP A 65 0.82 1.31 -11.43
CA ASP A 65 1.58 2.34 -12.13
C ASP A 65 3.06 2.01 -12.31
N GLY A 66 3.53 0.85 -11.84
CA GLY A 66 4.94 0.47 -11.96
C GLY A 66 5.90 1.36 -11.17
N GLY A 67 5.41 2.11 -10.17
CA GLY A 67 6.20 3.07 -9.41
C GLY A 67 6.18 4.49 -9.99
N ARG A 68 5.34 4.80 -10.98
CA ARG A 68 5.22 6.16 -11.56
C ARG A 68 4.81 7.23 -10.54
N ARG A 69 4.22 6.85 -9.41
CA ARG A 69 3.86 7.75 -8.29
C ARG A 69 4.80 7.65 -7.10
N CYS A 70 5.94 6.97 -7.23
CA CYS A 70 6.93 6.95 -6.17
C CYS A 70 7.34 8.37 -5.79
N LEU A 71 7.30 8.66 -4.49
CA LEU A 71 7.69 9.94 -3.90
C LEU A 71 6.85 11.14 -4.37
N ASN A 72 5.65 10.89 -4.91
CA ASN A 72 4.67 11.93 -5.22
C ASN A 72 3.67 12.08 -4.07
N ASN A 73 3.26 13.31 -3.82
CA ASN A 73 2.18 13.60 -2.89
C ASN A 73 0.82 13.32 -3.54
N ILE A 74 -0.12 12.81 -2.75
CA ILE A 74 -1.53 12.69 -3.13
C ILE A 74 -2.40 13.36 -2.06
N THR A 75 -3.57 13.83 -2.46
CA THR A 75 -4.59 14.32 -1.54
C THR A 75 -5.62 13.22 -1.33
N ILE A 76 -5.94 12.92 -0.07
CA ILE A 76 -7.03 12.03 0.33
C ILE A 76 -8.12 12.93 0.91
N SER A 77 -9.34 12.85 0.38
CA SER A 77 -10.50 13.68 0.74
C SER A 77 -11.73 12.84 1.01
#